data_AF-A0A7S1ZKL5-F1
#
_entry.id   AF-A0A7S1ZKL5-F1
#
_cell.length_a   1.000
_cell.length_b   1.000
_cell.length_c   1.000
_cell.angle_alpha   90.00
_cell.angle_beta   90.00
_cell.angle_gamma   90.00
#
_symmetry.space_group_name_H-M   'P 1'
#
loop_
_entity.id
_entity.type
_entity.pdbx_description
1 polymer ?
#
loop_
_entity_poly.entity_id
_entity_poly.type
_entity_poly.pdbx_seq_one_letter_code
_entity_poly.pdbx_strand_id
1 'polypeptide(L)'
;PPHSAALDLWRVLRSRGGADEADASSSDGAKVAAGEGEGEDEEGDAATRTTAAAATAAATGDPPAPYDFDLSTEDNHRASSSSSSSSSSSSPSPSYFTAEFAAVRSGLDYSYHAHYATSRQRMQDDIVRSMLERTSVRDAEGNLCPGGTPEDPWIVFTAGAMGAGKTHTIRHLHATGRFPLESFVSVDPDEVRRHLPEFAEYVRRSPLTAGDLTRKEAGYVAEILAGAALRDGRNVLVDGSLRDRAWYARHFEELRGEYPRVRIAILHVTAPREAVFERAEVRSRTTGRVVPR
;
A
#
# COMPACT_ATOMS: atom_id res chain seq x y z
N PRO A 1 -9.13 33.23 1.17
CA PRO A 1 -9.00 32.39 -0.03
C PRO A 1 -8.08 31.18 0.25
N PRO A 2 -8.64 30.02 0.60
CA PRO A 2 -7.90 28.94 1.25
C PRO A 2 -7.26 28.00 0.21
N HIS A 3 -5.94 27.80 0.33
CA HIS A 3 -5.11 27.08 -0.65
C HIS A 3 -3.75 26.73 0.00
N SER A 4 -3.65 25.83 0.99
CA SER A 4 -2.34 25.65 1.66
C SER A 4 -1.92 24.25 2.12
N ALA A 5 -2.81 23.27 2.29
CA ALA A 5 -2.38 21.88 2.57
C ALA A 5 -2.44 20.99 1.32
N ALA A 6 -3.42 21.22 0.44
CA ALA A 6 -3.51 20.58 -0.88
C ALA A 6 -2.63 21.24 -1.95
N LEU A 7 -2.07 22.45 -1.69
CA LEU A 7 -1.21 23.14 -2.66
C LEU A 7 0.24 22.63 -2.70
N ASP A 8 0.74 21.96 -1.67
CA ASP A 8 2.16 21.52 -1.67
C ASP A 8 2.38 20.21 -2.42
N LEU A 9 1.44 19.27 -2.38
CA LEU A 9 1.44 18.14 -3.33
C LEU A 9 1.36 18.66 -4.78
N TRP A 10 0.59 19.74 -4.99
CA TRP A 10 0.36 20.33 -6.30
C TRP A 10 1.55 21.13 -6.84
N ARG A 11 2.28 21.90 -6.01
CA ARG A 11 3.52 22.60 -6.41
C ARG A 11 4.63 21.63 -6.79
N VAL A 12 4.77 20.52 -6.08
CA VAL A 12 5.76 19.48 -6.36
C VAL A 12 5.44 18.69 -7.64
N LEU A 13 4.16 18.46 -7.94
CA LEU A 13 3.75 17.71 -9.14
C LEU A 13 3.67 18.57 -10.41
N ARG A 14 3.46 19.89 -10.31
CA ARG A 14 3.38 20.79 -11.49
C ARG A 14 4.74 21.24 -12.02
N SER A 15 5.78 21.28 -11.20
CA SER A 15 7.06 21.92 -11.57
C SER A 15 7.91 21.17 -12.60
N ARG A 16 7.41 20.07 -13.19
CA ARG A 16 8.15 19.27 -14.20
C ARG A 16 7.31 18.76 -15.39
N GLY A 17 6.12 19.30 -15.63
CA GLY A 17 5.23 18.86 -16.72
C GLY A 17 4.68 20.02 -17.54
N GLY A 18 5.55 20.68 -18.31
CA GLY A 18 5.17 21.73 -19.25
C GLY A 18 6.36 22.11 -20.12
N ALA A 19 6.54 21.39 -21.23
CA ALA A 19 7.33 21.85 -22.35
C ALA A 19 6.40 21.78 -23.57
N ASP A 20 5.99 22.95 -24.05
CA ASP A 20 5.92 23.25 -25.47
C ASP A 20 6.37 24.70 -25.69
N GLU A 21 7.01 24.87 -26.84
CA GLU A 21 7.97 25.87 -27.29
C GLU A 21 7.54 27.36 -27.22
N ALA A 22 8.51 28.26 -27.01
CA ALA A 22 9.05 29.11 -28.07
C ALA A 22 10.06 30.17 -27.55
N ASP A 23 11.19 30.24 -28.28
CA ASP A 23 12.17 31.32 -28.46
C ASP A 23 12.02 32.67 -27.73
N ALA A 24 13.13 33.13 -27.12
CA ALA A 24 13.87 34.29 -27.63
C ALA A 24 15.18 34.55 -26.84
N SER A 25 16.27 34.63 -27.59
CA SER A 25 17.58 35.26 -27.35
C SER A 25 17.71 36.26 -26.19
N SER A 26 18.82 36.19 -25.45
CA SER A 26 19.95 37.16 -25.56
C SER A 26 20.84 37.18 -24.30
N SER A 27 22.13 36.90 -24.54
CA SER A 27 23.38 37.48 -23.97
C SER A 27 23.59 37.82 -22.49
N ASP A 28 24.86 37.63 -22.11
CA ASP A 28 25.63 38.11 -20.95
C ASP A 28 25.46 37.31 -19.64
N GLY A 29 26.50 36.75 -19.01
CA GLY A 29 27.92 37.05 -19.08
C GLY A 29 28.39 37.59 -17.72
N ALA A 30 28.65 36.71 -16.74
CA ALA A 30 29.49 37.04 -15.60
C ALA A 30 29.98 35.78 -14.88
N LYS A 31 31.21 35.88 -14.41
CA LYS A 31 32.15 34.87 -13.94
C LYS A 31 32.47 35.19 -12.47
N VAL A 32 33.11 34.25 -11.75
CA VAL A 32 33.79 34.41 -10.43
C VAL A 32 32.81 34.30 -9.22
N ALA A 33 33.06 33.60 -8.11
CA ALA A 33 34.29 33.06 -7.50
C ALA A 33 34.00 31.81 -6.65
N ALA A 34 35.09 31.07 -6.42
CA ALA A 34 35.22 30.03 -5.40
C ALA A 34 35.17 30.59 -3.98
N GLY A 35 34.78 29.75 -3.03
CA GLY A 35 34.87 29.99 -1.58
C GLY A 35 34.86 28.67 -0.84
N GLU A 36 36.05 28.22 -0.46
CA GLU A 36 36.31 27.12 0.47
C GLU A 36 35.72 27.43 1.85
N GLY A 37 35.30 26.40 2.57
CA GLY A 37 34.77 26.52 3.92
C GLY A 37 34.58 25.14 4.54
N GLU A 38 35.69 24.60 5.05
CA GLU A 38 35.72 23.49 6.02
C GLU A 38 34.96 23.88 7.30
N GLY A 39 34.27 22.92 7.89
CA GLY A 39 33.49 23.09 9.12
C GLY A 39 32.99 21.74 9.59
N GLU A 40 33.90 21.00 10.22
CA GLU A 40 33.61 19.88 11.10
C GLU A 40 32.74 20.38 12.26
N ASP A 41 31.61 19.73 12.54
CA ASP A 41 31.00 19.73 13.86
C ASP A 41 30.32 18.36 14.07
N GLU A 42 31.00 17.55 14.86
CA GLU A 42 30.45 16.39 15.55
C GLU A 42 29.41 16.87 16.57
N GLU A 43 28.13 16.55 16.37
CA GLU A 43 27.17 16.60 17.46
C GLU A 43 26.23 15.38 17.43
N GLY A 44 26.66 14.34 18.15
CA GLY A 44 25.90 13.87 19.30
C GLY A 44 24.55 13.19 19.04
N ASP A 45 24.65 11.94 18.59
CA ASP A 45 23.63 10.89 18.59
C ASP A 45 22.80 10.81 19.89
N ALA A 46 21.57 11.34 19.88
CA ALA A 46 20.59 11.19 20.96
C ALA A 46 19.13 10.98 20.50
N ALA A 47 18.89 10.77 19.19
CA ALA A 47 17.54 10.55 18.65
C ALA A 47 17.22 9.08 18.30
N THR A 48 18.17 8.17 18.50
CA THR A 48 18.16 6.80 17.92
C THR A 48 17.46 5.76 18.80
N ARG A 49 16.50 6.14 19.66
CA ARG A 49 15.89 5.20 20.62
C ARG A 49 14.37 5.13 20.72
N THR A 50 13.60 5.82 19.87
CA THR A 50 12.14 5.93 20.10
C THR A 50 11.22 5.37 18.99
N THR A 51 11.70 4.68 17.94
CA THR A 51 10.79 4.18 16.87
C THR A 51 10.85 2.69 16.59
N ALA A 52 11.56 1.89 17.39
CA ALA A 52 11.43 0.43 17.37
C ALA A 52 10.11 -0.09 17.98
N ALA A 53 9.28 0.80 18.56
CA ALA A 53 8.08 0.44 19.33
C ALA A 53 6.75 0.44 18.55
N ALA A 54 6.73 0.64 17.23
CA ALA A 54 5.49 0.68 16.44
C ALA A 54 5.24 -0.59 15.59
N ALA A 55 5.86 -1.72 15.93
CA ALA A 55 5.76 -2.98 15.19
C ALA A 55 5.17 -4.15 16.00
N THR A 56 4.38 -3.88 17.05
CA THR A 56 3.89 -4.94 17.94
C THR A 56 2.41 -4.79 18.24
N ALA A 57 1.59 -5.07 17.23
CA ALA A 57 0.24 -5.59 17.42
C ALA A 57 0.01 -6.66 16.33
N ALA A 58 0.78 -7.75 16.42
CA ALA A 58 0.41 -8.98 15.74
C ALA A 58 -0.97 -9.41 16.27
N ALA A 59 -1.86 -9.87 15.39
CA ALA A 59 -3.14 -10.42 15.81
C ALA A 59 -2.90 -11.50 16.86
N THR A 60 -3.41 -11.30 18.08
CA THR A 60 -3.18 -12.15 19.26
C THR A 60 -3.98 -13.45 19.23
N GLY A 61 -4.25 -14.00 18.05
CA GLY A 61 -4.99 -15.24 17.89
C GLY A 61 -4.04 -16.34 17.44
N ASP A 62 -4.09 -17.49 18.12
CA ASP A 62 -3.53 -18.72 17.54
C ASP A 62 -4.38 -19.13 16.32
N PRO A 63 -3.77 -19.75 15.28
CA PRO A 63 -4.52 -20.36 14.20
C PRO A 63 -5.58 -21.34 14.74
N PRO A 64 -6.75 -21.46 14.10
CA PRO A 64 -7.74 -22.46 14.50
C PRO A 64 -7.14 -23.87 14.32
N ALA A 65 -7.12 -24.67 15.39
CA ALA A 65 -6.64 -26.05 15.35
C ALA A 65 -7.72 -27.02 14.83
N PRO A 66 -7.37 -28.02 13.99
CA PRO A 66 -6.06 -28.25 13.38
C PRO A 66 -5.78 -27.30 12.21
N TYR A 67 -4.56 -26.78 12.11
CA TYR A 67 -4.08 -25.93 11.00
C TYR A 67 -2.90 -26.59 10.29
N ASP A 68 -2.93 -26.63 8.95
CA ASP A 68 -1.87 -27.22 8.14
C ASP A 68 -0.92 -26.13 7.60
N PHE A 69 0.31 -26.10 8.12
CA PHE A 69 1.32 -25.13 7.73
C PHE A 69 2.09 -25.50 6.45
N ASP A 70 1.80 -26.65 5.84
CA ASP A 70 2.31 -26.98 4.52
C ASP A 70 1.41 -26.45 3.40
N LEU A 71 0.18 -26.02 3.75
CA LEU A 71 -0.78 -25.38 2.85
C LEU A 71 -0.72 -23.85 2.95
N SER A 72 -1.18 -23.17 1.90
CA SER A 72 -1.36 -21.72 1.91
C SER A 72 -2.52 -21.30 2.83
N THR A 73 -2.55 -20.04 3.26
CA THR A 73 -3.70 -19.54 4.05
C THR A 73 -4.99 -19.57 3.22
N GLU A 74 -4.89 -19.37 1.90
CA GLU A 74 -6.01 -19.54 0.98
C GLU A 74 -6.55 -20.97 1.03
N ASP A 75 -5.69 -21.99 0.94
CA ASP A 75 -6.13 -23.38 0.87
C ASP A 75 -6.69 -23.88 2.21
N ASN A 76 -6.11 -23.45 3.34
CA ASN A 76 -6.63 -23.77 4.68
C ASN A 76 -8.03 -23.20 4.91
N HIS A 77 -8.29 -21.98 4.44
CA HIS A 77 -9.52 -21.23 4.73
C HIS A 77 -10.50 -21.14 3.57
N ARG A 78 -10.22 -21.84 2.46
CA ARG A 78 -11.13 -21.96 1.33
C ARG A 78 -12.43 -22.60 1.82
N ALA A 79 -13.54 -21.96 1.53
CA ALA A 79 -14.83 -22.52 1.84
C ALA A 79 -15.02 -23.84 1.08
N SER A 80 -15.42 -24.89 1.79
CA SER A 80 -15.74 -26.16 1.15
C SER A 80 -16.90 -25.97 0.18
N SER A 81 -16.75 -26.46 -1.05
CA SER A 81 -17.80 -26.49 -2.08
C SER A 81 -18.96 -27.43 -1.73
N SER A 82 -18.94 -28.07 -0.55
CA SER A 82 -19.91 -29.04 -0.08
C SER A 82 -21.19 -28.37 0.43
N SER A 83 -21.99 -27.86 -0.49
CA SER A 83 -23.47 -27.75 -0.44
C SER A 83 -24.00 -27.17 -1.76
N SER A 84 -23.56 -27.72 -2.90
CA SER A 84 -24.23 -27.45 -4.19
C SER A 84 -24.92 -28.73 -4.63
N SER A 85 -26.15 -28.92 -4.15
CA SER A 85 -27.17 -29.58 -4.96
C SER A 85 -27.16 -28.92 -6.34
N SER A 86 -26.83 -29.74 -7.33
CA SER A 86 -26.90 -29.51 -8.76
C SER A 86 -28.00 -28.53 -9.19
N SER A 87 -27.63 -27.40 -9.77
CA SER A 87 -27.98 -27.01 -11.16
C SER A 87 -27.78 -25.50 -11.42
N SER A 88 -27.34 -25.23 -12.66
CA SER A 88 -27.35 -23.95 -13.38
C SER A 88 -26.49 -22.79 -12.86
N SER A 89 -25.48 -22.49 -13.69
CA SER A 89 -24.83 -21.20 -13.90
C SER A 89 -25.77 -20.00 -13.65
N SER A 90 -25.64 -19.41 -12.47
CA SER A 90 -26.24 -18.13 -12.11
C SER A 90 -25.31 -17.51 -11.08
N SER A 91 -25.00 -16.23 -11.24
CA SER A 91 -24.11 -15.44 -10.39
C SER A 91 -24.28 -15.79 -8.90
N PRO A 92 -23.19 -15.92 -8.13
CA PRO A 92 -23.26 -16.32 -6.73
C PRO A 92 -24.28 -15.47 -5.98
N SER A 93 -25.26 -16.12 -5.35
CA SER A 93 -26.29 -15.43 -4.57
C SER A 93 -25.63 -14.54 -3.50
N PRO A 94 -26.17 -13.33 -3.22
CA PRO A 94 -25.58 -12.37 -2.27
C PRO A 94 -25.42 -12.86 -0.83
N SER A 95 -25.79 -14.11 -0.52
CA SER A 95 -25.62 -14.77 0.77
C SER A 95 -24.20 -15.29 1.06
N TYR A 96 -23.27 -15.21 0.09
CA TYR A 96 -21.94 -15.81 0.22
C TYR A 96 -20.93 -14.93 0.99
N PHE A 97 -21.10 -13.60 0.93
CA PHE A 97 -20.19 -12.64 1.55
C PHE A 97 -20.75 -12.06 2.84
N THR A 98 -19.86 -11.75 3.79
CA THR A 98 -20.22 -10.93 4.95
C THR A 98 -20.71 -9.55 4.50
N ALA A 99 -21.76 -9.04 5.14
CA ALA A 99 -22.47 -7.85 4.67
C ALA A 99 -21.60 -6.58 4.55
N GLU A 100 -20.65 -6.39 5.47
CA GLU A 100 -19.86 -5.15 5.61
C GLU A 100 -19.05 -4.81 4.35
N PHE A 101 -18.46 -5.80 3.70
CA PHE A 101 -17.67 -5.61 2.48
C PHE A 101 -18.15 -6.51 1.32
N ALA A 102 -19.40 -6.96 1.37
CA ALA A 102 -20.00 -7.83 0.35
C ALA A 102 -19.92 -7.22 -1.06
N ALA A 103 -20.22 -5.92 -1.18
CA ALA A 103 -20.20 -5.23 -2.47
C ALA A 103 -18.81 -5.24 -3.09
N VAL A 104 -17.76 -4.92 -2.31
CA VAL A 104 -16.37 -4.96 -2.79
C VAL A 104 -15.98 -6.39 -3.17
N ARG A 105 -16.26 -7.36 -2.28
CA ARG A 105 -15.98 -8.78 -2.54
C ARG A 105 -16.66 -9.30 -3.80
N SER A 106 -17.87 -8.86 -4.10
CA SER A 106 -18.60 -9.31 -5.29
C SER A 106 -17.97 -8.86 -6.60
N GLY A 107 -17.16 -7.79 -6.59
CA GLY A 107 -16.47 -7.27 -7.77
C GLY A 107 -15.06 -7.84 -7.99
N LEU A 108 -14.55 -8.69 -7.09
CA LEU A 108 -13.19 -9.24 -7.20
C LEU A 108 -13.12 -10.40 -8.20
N ASP A 109 -11.91 -10.62 -8.75
CA ASP A 109 -11.63 -11.70 -9.69
C ASP A 109 -11.46 -13.06 -8.99
N TYR A 110 -12.55 -13.85 -8.94
CA TYR A 110 -12.54 -15.22 -8.39
C TYR A 110 -11.93 -16.28 -9.33
N SER A 111 -11.45 -15.90 -10.52
CA SER A 111 -10.55 -16.79 -11.29
C SER A 111 -9.15 -16.81 -10.69
N TYR A 112 -8.79 -15.75 -9.95
CA TYR A 112 -7.51 -15.62 -9.25
C TYR A 112 -7.63 -15.92 -7.74
N HIS A 113 -8.66 -15.37 -7.10
CA HIS A 113 -8.92 -15.50 -5.66
C HIS A 113 -9.85 -16.67 -5.32
N ALA A 114 -9.63 -17.32 -4.19
CA ALA A 114 -10.60 -18.25 -3.64
C ALA A 114 -11.75 -17.55 -2.90
N HIS A 115 -12.82 -18.31 -2.72
CA HIS A 115 -13.87 -17.97 -1.78
C HIS A 115 -13.52 -18.46 -0.36
N TYR A 116 -13.50 -17.54 0.60
CA TYR A 116 -13.15 -17.83 2.00
C TYR A 116 -14.38 -18.17 2.85
N ALA A 117 -14.21 -19.03 3.85
CA ALA A 117 -15.26 -19.32 4.83
C ALA A 117 -15.71 -18.05 5.57
N THR A 118 -16.98 -17.97 5.99
CA THR A 118 -17.56 -16.76 6.63
C THR A 118 -16.81 -16.33 7.88
N SER A 119 -16.32 -17.27 8.70
CA SER A 119 -15.49 -16.96 9.87
C SER A 119 -14.18 -16.28 9.48
N ARG A 120 -13.53 -16.72 8.39
CA ARG A 120 -12.32 -16.08 7.87
C ARG A 120 -12.62 -14.71 7.28
N GLN A 121 -13.73 -14.57 6.56
CA GLN A 121 -14.17 -13.26 6.05
C GLN A 121 -14.33 -12.24 7.17
N ARG A 122 -14.94 -12.60 8.31
CA ARG A 122 -15.06 -11.69 9.48
C ARG A 122 -13.71 -11.23 10.01
N MET A 123 -12.74 -12.14 10.12
CA MET A 123 -11.37 -11.78 10.53
C MET A 123 -10.73 -10.82 9.52
N GLN A 124 -10.86 -11.09 8.22
CA GLN A 124 -10.40 -10.19 7.17
C GLN A 124 -11.07 -8.81 7.27
N ASP A 125 -12.37 -8.77 7.58
CA ASP A 125 -13.12 -7.52 7.76
C ASP A 125 -12.59 -6.73 8.96
N ASP A 126 -12.21 -7.40 10.05
CA ASP A 126 -11.55 -6.77 11.21
C ASP A 126 -10.19 -6.16 10.84
N ILE A 127 -9.39 -6.82 9.99
CA ILE A 127 -8.14 -6.26 9.46
C ILE A 127 -8.44 -5.01 8.64
N VAL A 128 -9.37 -5.09 7.69
CA VAL A 128 -9.75 -3.96 6.82
C VAL A 128 -10.22 -2.77 7.66
N ARG A 129 -11.09 -3.00 8.64
CA ARG A 129 -11.61 -1.96 9.54
C ARG A 129 -10.48 -1.28 10.31
N SER A 130 -9.63 -2.07 10.95
CA SER A 130 -8.46 -1.56 11.69
C SER A 130 -7.54 -0.71 10.81
N MET A 131 -7.33 -1.11 9.56
CA MET A 131 -6.49 -0.34 8.62
C MET A 131 -7.18 0.94 8.12
N LEU A 132 -8.50 0.93 7.90
CA LEU A 132 -9.28 2.11 7.51
C LEU A 132 -9.35 3.17 8.63
N GLU A 133 -9.37 2.73 9.90
CA GLU A 133 -9.46 3.61 11.08
C GLU A 133 -8.15 4.36 11.38
N ARG A 134 -7.02 3.94 10.78
CA ARG A 134 -5.71 4.57 10.98
C ARG A 134 -5.52 5.89 10.22
N THR A 135 -6.41 6.20 9.28
CA THR A 135 -6.35 7.41 8.47
C THR A 135 -7.20 8.51 9.08
N SER A 136 -6.62 9.69 9.28
CA SER A 136 -7.35 10.88 9.71
C SER A 136 -7.19 11.98 8.66
N VAL A 137 -8.28 12.36 8.00
CA VAL A 137 -8.27 13.50 7.07
C VAL A 137 -8.62 14.76 7.86
N ARG A 138 -7.74 15.76 7.77
CA ARG A 138 -7.96 17.09 8.34
C ARG A 138 -8.20 18.11 7.23
N ASP A 139 -9.08 19.07 7.49
CA ASP A 139 -9.33 20.21 6.60
C ASP A 139 -8.19 21.25 6.69
N ALA A 140 -8.31 22.33 5.91
CA ALA A 140 -7.31 23.39 5.88
C ALA A 140 -7.18 24.13 7.23
N GLU A 141 -8.22 24.06 8.04
CA GLU A 141 -8.35 24.65 9.37
C GLU A 141 -7.88 23.68 10.49
N GLY A 142 -7.47 22.46 10.13
CA GLY A 142 -6.96 21.44 11.03
C GLY A 142 -8.03 20.60 11.74
N ASN A 143 -9.31 20.80 11.43
CA ASN A 143 -10.41 20.01 11.95
C ASN A 143 -10.50 18.68 11.22
N LEU A 144 -11.05 17.66 11.88
CA LEU A 144 -11.34 16.40 11.21
C LEU A 144 -12.44 16.61 10.18
N CYS A 145 -12.19 16.25 8.92
CA CYS A 145 -13.21 16.31 7.88
C CYS A 145 -14.39 15.41 8.28
N PRO A 146 -15.64 15.92 8.32
CA PRO A 146 -16.81 15.09 8.57
C PRO A 146 -16.90 13.99 7.52
N GLY A 147 -16.78 12.72 7.94
CA GLY A 147 -16.74 11.57 7.04
C GLY A 147 -15.37 11.25 6.43
N GLY A 148 -14.33 12.06 6.66
CA GLY A 148 -12.96 11.74 6.26
C GLY A 148 -12.69 11.75 4.74
N THR A 149 -13.51 12.46 3.95
CA THR A 149 -13.44 12.41 2.48
C THR A 149 -12.93 13.72 1.87
N PRO A 150 -11.84 13.70 1.08
CA PRO A 150 -11.41 14.84 0.27
C PRO A 150 -12.39 15.11 -0.90
N GLU A 151 -12.45 16.38 -1.35
CA GLU A 151 -13.22 16.74 -2.56
C GLU A 151 -12.65 16.09 -3.83
N ASP A 152 -11.34 15.96 -3.92
CA ASP A 152 -10.61 15.36 -5.03
C ASP A 152 -9.74 14.20 -4.52
N PRO A 153 -10.28 12.97 -4.38
CA PRO A 153 -9.52 11.84 -3.86
C PRO A 153 -8.39 11.42 -4.80
N TRP A 154 -7.25 11.06 -4.21
CA TRP A 154 -6.11 10.50 -4.94
C TRP A 154 -5.93 9.02 -4.65
N ILE A 155 -5.62 8.26 -5.69
CA ILE A 155 -4.93 6.98 -5.56
C ILE A 155 -3.50 7.13 -6.07
N VAL A 156 -2.54 6.94 -5.17
CA VAL A 156 -1.11 7.04 -5.44
C VAL A 156 -0.54 5.63 -5.45
N PHE A 157 0.03 5.21 -6.57
CA PHE A 157 0.77 3.96 -6.65
C PHE A 157 2.26 4.23 -6.48
N THR A 158 2.92 3.49 -5.60
CA THR A 158 4.38 3.47 -5.63
C THR A 158 4.85 2.49 -6.71
N ALA A 159 5.94 2.84 -7.41
CA ALA A 159 6.55 2.02 -8.44
C ALA A 159 8.04 1.85 -8.15
N GLY A 160 8.60 0.71 -8.55
CA GLY A 160 10.03 0.46 -8.45
C GLY A 160 10.36 -0.90 -7.87
N ALA A 161 11.59 -1.34 -8.12
CA ALA A 161 12.10 -2.63 -7.68
C ALA A 161 11.99 -2.81 -6.15
N MET A 162 11.88 -4.06 -5.72
CA MET A 162 11.98 -4.40 -4.30
C MET A 162 13.37 -4.05 -3.81
N GLY A 163 13.50 -3.22 -2.76
CA GLY A 163 14.78 -2.67 -2.31
C GLY A 163 15.12 -1.27 -2.87
N ALA A 164 14.34 -0.73 -3.81
CA ALA A 164 14.55 0.62 -4.34
C ALA A 164 14.39 1.74 -3.30
N GLY A 165 13.70 1.46 -2.18
CA GLY A 165 13.51 2.42 -1.09
C GLY A 165 12.15 3.13 -1.09
N LYS A 166 11.12 2.57 -1.74
CA LYS A 166 9.76 3.17 -1.81
C LYS A 166 9.22 3.65 -0.46
N THR A 167 9.19 2.76 0.54
CA THR A 167 8.75 3.08 1.90
C THR A 167 9.62 4.18 2.53
N HIS A 168 10.93 4.15 2.30
CA HIS A 168 11.84 5.19 2.81
C HIS A 168 11.54 6.54 2.16
N THR A 169 11.36 6.58 0.84
CA THR A 169 11.00 7.80 0.09
C THR A 169 9.69 8.40 0.58
N ILE A 170 8.64 7.59 0.76
CA ILE A 170 7.34 8.08 1.27
C ILE A 170 7.50 8.66 2.68
N ARG A 171 8.21 7.98 3.57
CA ARG A 171 8.47 8.49 4.94
C ARG A 171 9.30 9.77 4.93
N HIS A 172 10.29 9.86 4.07
CA HIS A 172 11.09 11.08 3.93
C HIS A 172 10.26 12.25 3.40
N LEU A 173 9.41 12.02 2.40
CA LEU A 173 8.48 13.03 1.90
C LEU A 173 7.48 13.46 2.98
N HIS A 174 6.98 12.52 3.78
CA HIS A 174 6.12 12.83 4.93
C HIS A 174 6.82 13.68 5.98
N ALA A 175 8.01 13.24 6.43
CA ALA A 175 8.80 13.96 7.43
C ALA A 175 9.22 15.37 6.98
N THR A 176 9.30 15.60 5.67
CA THR A 176 9.63 16.91 5.07
C THR A 176 8.40 17.72 4.67
N GLY A 177 7.19 17.29 5.04
CA GLY A 177 5.93 17.99 4.75
C GLY A 177 5.51 17.98 3.27
N ARG A 178 6.11 17.09 2.46
CA ARG A 178 5.88 17.00 1.00
C ARG A 178 4.87 15.92 0.60
N PHE A 179 4.47 15.06 1.53
CA PHE A 179 3.44 14.05 1.30
C PHE A 179 2.62 13.81 2.58
N PRO A 180 1.29 14.08 2.59
CA PRO A 180 0.47 13.99 3.80
C PRO A 180 0.06 12.54 4.08
N LEU A 181 1.02 11.70 4.49
CA LEU A 181 0.83 10.25 4.65
C LEU A 181 -0.35 9.88 5.56
N GLU A 182 -0.58 10.64 6.63
CA GLU A 182 -1.70 10.45 7.57
C GLU A 182 -3.09 10.61 6.93
N SER A 183 -3.16 11.28 5.77
CA SER A 183 -4.39 11.49 5.01
C SER A 183 -4.66 10.40 3.97
N PHE A 184 -3.82 9.35 3.90
CA PHE A 184 -3.93 8.22 2.97
C PHE A 184 -4.22 6.91 3.71
N VAL A 185 -5.11 6.10 3.16
CA VAL A 185 -5.23 4.69 3.50
C VAL A 185 -4.06 3.96 2.83
N SER A 186 -3.17 3.39 3.64
CA SER A 186 -2.01 2.64 3.13
C SER A 186 -2.42 1.20 2.81
N VAL A 187 -2.26 0.81 1.55
CA VAL A 187 -2.55 -0.52 1.02
C VAL A 187 -1.23 -1.21 0.71
N ASP A 188 -0.74 -1.99 1.67
CA ASP A 188 0.48 -2.80 1.55
C ASP A 188 0.17 -4.28 1.89
N PRO A 189 0.22 -5.21 0.92
CA PRO A 189 0.07 -6.63 1.20
C PRO A 189 1.10 -7.18 2.20
N ASP A 190 2.29 -6.58 2.29
CA ASP A 190 3.29 -6.94 3.32
C ASP A 190 2.89 -6.45 4.71
N GLU A 191 2.08 -5.40 4.85
CA GLU A 191 1.48 -4.99 6.11
C GLU A 191 0.30 -5.89 6.48
N VAL A 192 -0.62 -6.11 5.55
CA VAL A 192 -1.79 -6.98 5.72
C VAL A 192 -1.40 -8.37 6.23
N ARG A 193 -0.38 -9.00 5.64
CA ARG A 193 0.07 -10.34 6.08
C ARG A 193 0.46 -10.40 7.57
N ARG A 194 0.95 -9.30 8.15
CA ARG A 194 1.36 -9.26 9.57
C ARG A 194 0.17 -9.32 10.52
N HIS A 195 -1.03 -9.07 10.01
CA HIS A 195 -2.28 -9.22 10.74
C HIS A 195 -2.89 -10.62 10.59
N LEU A 196 -2.35 -11.48 9.73
CA LEU A 196 -2.80 -12.87 9.65
C LEU A 196 -2.25 -13.66 10.86
N PRO A 197 -3.12 -14.32 11.65
CA PRO A 197 -2.72 -15.14 12.80
C PRO A 197 -1.57 -16.12 12.53
N GLU A 198 -1.54 -16.68 11.32
CA GLU A 198 -0.63 -17.77 10.95
C GLU A 198 0.74 -17.28 10.46
N PHE A 199 0.86 -15.98 10.15
CA PHE A 199 2.05 -15.46 9.47
C PHE A 199 3.31 -15.57 10.32
N ALA A 200 3.23 -15.30 11.62
CA ALA A 200 4.38 -15.43 12.53
C ALA A 200 4.93 -16.86 12.53
N GLU A 201 4.05 -17.86 12.49
CA GLU A 201 4.41 -19.26 12.48
C GLU A 201 4.98 -19.71 11.13
N TYR A 202 4.42 -19.24 10.00
CA TYR A 202 5.02 -19.47 8.69
C TYR A 202 6.45 -18.91 8.62
N VAL A 203 6.69 -17.70 9.14
CA VAL A 203 8.03 -17.11 9.20
C VAL A 203 8.96 -17.96 10.06
N ARG A 204 8.48 -18.47 11.21
CA ARG A 204 9.29 -19.34 12.08
C ARG A 204 9.68 -20.66 11.41
N ARG A 205 8.77 -21.27 10.65
CA ARG A 205 9.00 -22.57 9.99
C ARG A 205 9.83 -22.45 8.72
N SER A 206 9.44 -21.53 7.84
CA SER A 206 10.07 -21.34 6.52
C SER A 206 9.99 -19.88 6.10
N PRO A 207 10.99 -19.05 6.49
CA PRO A 207 11.02 -17.64 6.13
C PRO A 207 11.03 -17.39 4.60
N LEU A 208 11.54 -18.35 3.82
CA LEU A 208 11.60 -18.29 2.36
C LEU A 208 10.22 -18.39 1.71
N THR A 209 9.35 -19.26 2.22
CA THR A 209 8.05 -19.57 1.61
C THR A 209 6.88 -18.87 2.30
N ALA A 210 7.08 -18.32 3.50
CA ALA A 210 6.05 -17.56 4.23
C ALA A 210 5.45 -16.42 3.39
N GLY A 211 6.26 -15.79 2.54
CA GLY A 211 5.84 -14.80 1.56
C GLY A 211 4.73 -15.33 0.64
N ASP A 212 5.00 -16.49 0.04
CA ASP A 212 4.17 -17.14 -0.97
C ASP A 212 2.93 -17.79 -0.36
N LEU A 213 3.07 -18.44 0.80
CA LEU A 213 1.98 -19.15 1.48
C LEU A 213 0.86 -18.23 1.96
N THR A 214 1.12 -16.93 2.14
CA THR A 214 0.09 -15.95 2.46
C THR A 214 -0.16 -14.92 1.36
N ARG A 215 0.49 -15.07 0.19
CA ARG A 215 0.49 -14.05 -0.88
C ARG A 215 -0.91 -13.75 -1.39
N LYS A 216 -1.70 -14.79 -1.67
CA LYS A 216 -3.03 -14.65 -2.24
C LYS A 216 -4.00 -13.98 -1.28
N GLU A 217 -4.06 -14.45 -0.03
CA GLU A 217 -4.96 -13.85 0.95
C GLU A 217 -4.57 -12.41 1.30
N ALA A 218 -3.28 -12.11 1.47
CA ALA A 218 -2.84 -10.75 1.73
C ALA A 218 -3.17 -9.81 0.56
N GLY A 219 -3.04 -10.29 -0.69
CA GLY A 219 -3.48 -9.57 -1.88
C GLY A 219 -4.99 -9.36 -1.91
N TYR A 220 -5.78 -10.40 -1.61
CA TYR A 220 -7.24 -10.34 -1.53
C TYR A 220 -7.72 -9.28 -0.53
N VAL A 221 -7.17 -9.29 0.69
CA VAL A 221 -7.51 -8.30 1.72
C VAL A 221 -7.03 -6.90 1.34
N ALA A 222 -5.88 -6.76 0.67
CA ALA A 222 -5.41 -5.48 0.16
C ALA A 222 -6.34 -4.89 -0.93
N GLU A 223 -6.87 -5.73 -1.83
CA GLU A 223 -7.87 -5.31 -2.83
C GLU A 223 -9.18 -4.88 -2.17
N ILE A 224 -9.63 -5.60 -1.13
CA ILE A 224 -10.81 -5.19 -0.35
C ILE A 224 -10.59 -3.84 0.33
N LEU A 225 -9.43 -3.66 0.97
CA LEU A 225 -9.07 -2.40 1.63
C LEU A 225 -9.04 -1.23 0.64
N ALA A 226 -8.42 -1.41 -0.53
CA ALA A 226 -8.40 -0.41 -1.58
C ALA A 226 -9.82 -0.07 -2.07
N GLY A 227 -10.62 -1.10 -2.40
CA GLY A 227 -11.99 -0.91 -2.87
C GLY A 227 -12.88 -0.22 -1.84
N ALA A 228 -12.80 -0.63 -0.57
CA ALA A 228 -13.54 0.00 0.52
C ALA A 228 -13.15 1.47 0.68
N ALA A 229 -11.85 1.79 0.70
CA ALA A 229 -11.36 3.16 0.81
C ALA A 229 -11.78 4.04 -0.38
N LEU A 230 -11.73 3.51 -1.60
CA LEU A 230 -12.15 4.24 -2.81
C LEU A 230 -13.66 4.50 -2.85
N ARG A 231 -14.48 3.52 -2.44
CA ARG A 231 -15.94 3.69 -2.31
C ARG A 231 -16.32 4.73 -1.27
N ASP A 232 -15.55 4.80 -0.19
CA ASP A 232 -15.65 5.84 0.81
C ASP A 232 -15.10 7.18 0.31
N GLY A 233 -14.52 7.27 -0.88
CA GLY A 233 -13.95 8.51 -1.42
C GLY A 233 -12.69 8.99 -0.69
N ARG A 234 -11.94 8.08 -0.05
CA ARG A 234 -10.69 8.39 0.67
C ARG A 234 -9.50 8.43 -0.28
N ASN A 235 -8.41 9.07 0.16
CA ASN A 235 -7.12 8.92 -0.53
C ASN A 235 -6.52 7.55 -0.24
N VAL A 236 -5.91 6.93 -1.25
CA VAL A 236 -5.34 5.57 -1.17
C VAL A 236 -3.89 5.59 -1.65
N LEU A 237 -2.99 5.00 -0.86
CA LEU A 237 -1.59 4.80 -1.22
C LEU A 237 -1.35 3.31 -1.40
N VAL A 238 -1.10 2.86 -2.62
CA VAL A 238 -0.86 1.46 -2.94
C VAL A 238 0.65 1.18 -3.02
N ASP A 239 1.17 0.32 -2.15
CA ASP A 239 2.55 -0.17 -2.24
C ASP A 239 2.63 -1.30 -3.28
N GLY A 240 3.50 -1.12 -4.27
CA GLY A 240 3.59 -2.03 -5.40
C GLY A 240 4.89 -1.87 -6.18
N SER A 241 5.15 -2.82 -7.08
CA SER A 241 6.27 -2.70 -8.02
C SER A 241 5.87 -2.14 -9.37
N LEU A 242 4.57 -2.13 -9.70
CA LEU A 242 4.04 -1.73 -11.02
C LEU A 242 4.70 -2.51 -12.18
N ARG A 243 5.06 -3.79 -11.95
CA ARG A 243 5.87 -4.60 -12.88
C ARG A 243 5.09 -5.08 -14.10
N ASP A 244 3.81 -5.43 -13.92
CA ASP A 244 2.95 -5.91 -15.01
C ASP A 244 2.23 -4.74 -15.69
N ARG A 245 2.84 -4.22 -16.76
CA ARG A 245 2.29 -3.09 -17.51
C ARG A 245 0.89 -3.37 -18.06
N ALA A 246 0.64 -4.58 -18.58
CA ALA A 246 -0.61 -4.90 -19.24
C ALA A 246 -1.76 -4.96 -18.22
N TRP A 247 -1.49 -5.59 -17.07
CA TRP A 247 -2.44 -5.64 -15.97
C TRP A 247 -2.77 -4.24 -15.42
N TYR A 248 -1.75 -3.42 -15.13
CA TYR A 248 -1.99 -2.07 -14.57
C TYR A 248 -2.64 -1.11 -15.57
N ALA A 249 -2.38 -1.24 -16.87
CA ALA A 249 -3.07 -0.45 -17.89
C ALA A 249 -4.59 -0.69 -17.82
N ARG A 250 -5.00 -1.96 -17.82
CA ARG A 250 -6.41 -2.34 -17.66
C ARG A 250 -6.97 -1.89 -16.31
N HIS A 251 -6.23 -2.10 -15.24
CA HIS A 251 -6.66 -1.70 -13.90
C HIS A 251 -6.88 -0.17 -13.79
N PHE A 252 -6.03 0.65 -14.42
CA PHE A 252 -6.23 2.10 -14.43
C PHE A 252 -7.41 2.55 -15.30
N GLU A 253 -7.75 1.79 -16.35
CA GLU A 253 -8.97 2.03 -17.13
C GLU A 253 -10.22 1.72 -16.30
N GLU A 254 -10.23 0.59 -15.61
CA GLU A 254 -11.29 0.18 -14.67
C GLU A 254 -11.47 1.22 -13.56
N LEU A 255 -10.38 1.65 -12.91
CA LEU A 255 -10.43 2.68 -11.86
C LEU A 255 -11.02 4.00 -12.34
N ARG A 256 -10.68 4.45 -13.55
CA ARG A 256 -11.26 5.69 -14.12
C ARG A 256 -12.74 5.53 -14.44
N GLY A 257 -13.18 4.33 -14.83
CA GLY A 257 -14.58 4.03 -15.09
C GLY A 257 -15.42 3.95 -13.81
N GLU A 258 -14.91 3.27 -12.78
CA GLU A 258 -15.63 3.03 -11.53
C GLU A 258 -15.57 4.24 -10.58
N TYR A 259 -14.45 4.97 -10.56
CA TYR A 259 -14.20 6.10 -9.66
C TYR A 259 -13.79 7.35 -10.46
N PRO A 260 -14.71 7.98 -11.23
CA PRO A 260 -14.37 9.07 -12.16
C PRO A 260 -13.81 10.34 -11.49
N ARG A 261 -14.02 10.50 -10.17
CA ARG A 261 -13.47 11.61 -9.37
C ARG A 261 -12.06 11.33 -8.83
N VAL A 262 -11.64 10.06 -8.82
CA VAL A 262 -10.34 9.67 -8.27
C VAL A 262 -9.24 10.01 -9.26
N ARG A 263 -8.22 10.71 -8.76
CA ARG A 263 -7.01 11.06 -9.51
C ARG A 263 -5.95 10.00 -9.29
N ILE A 264 -5.34 9.53 -10.38
CA ILE A 264 -4.30 8.51 -10.34
C ILE A 264 -2.92 9.18 -10.41
N ALA A 265 -2.05 8.87 -9.46
CA ALA A 265 -0.65 9.26 -9.46
C ALA A 265 0.27 8.04 -9.34
N ILE A 266 1.48 8.16 -9.88
CA ILE A 266 2.55 7.16 -9.72
C ILE A 266 3.78 7.84 -9.12
N LEU A 267 4.25 7.33 -8.00
CA LEU A 267 5.52 7.71 -7.39
C LEU A 267 6.56 6.64 -7.72
N HIS A 268 7.35 6.89 -8.78
CA HIS A 268 8.39 5.98 -9.21
C HIS A 268 9.70 6.23 -8.46
N VAL A 269 10.13 5.23 -7.69
CA VAL A 269 11.39 5.25 -6.94
C VAL A 269 12.41 4.36 -7.61
N THR A 270 13.56 4.94 -7.94
CA THR A 270 14.68 4.26 -8.55
C THR A 270 15.88 4.27 -7.61
N ALA A 271 16.75 3.27 -7.77
CA ALA A 271 18.04 3.20 -7.10
C ALA A 271 19.02 2.41 -7.98
N PRO A 272 20.34 2.61 -7.84
CA PRO A 272 21.34 1.76 -8.46
C PRO A 272 21.13 0.28 -8.09
N ARG A 273 21.38 -0.62 -9.03
CA ARG A 273 21.11 -2.06 -8.90
C ARG A 273 21.83 -2.67 -7.69
N GLU A 274 23.06 -2.23 -7.46
CA GLU A 274 23.94 -2.67 -6.38
C GLU A 274 23.31 -2.32 -5.03
N ALA A 275 22.84 -1.08 -4.87
CA ALA A 275 22.16 -0.62 -3.66
C ALA A 275 20.83 -1.36 -3.43
N VAL A 276 20.11 -1.71 -4.50
CA VAL A 276 18.87 -2.50 -4.40
C VAL A 276 19.15 -3.88 -3.81
N PHE A 277 20.17 -4.57 -4.30
CA PHE A 277 20.55 -5.90 -3.79
C PHE A 277 21.07 -5.86 -2.36
N GLU A 278 21.94 -4.90 -2.05
CA GLU A 278 22.47 -4.72 -0.69
C GLU A 278 21.33 -4.52 0.32
N ARG A 279 20.38 -3.62 0.00
CA ARG A 279 19.22 -3.37 0.87
C ARG A 279 18.28 -4.56 0.98
N ALA A 280 18.09 -5.32 -0.11
CA ALA A 280 17.29 -6.53 -0.09
C ALA A 280 17.91 -7.59 0.84
N GLU A 281 19.24 -7.71 0.83
CA GLU A 281 19.98 -8.60 1.71
C GLU A 281 19.88 -8.17 3.18
N VAL A 282 20.06 -6.88 3.47
CA VAL A 282 19.87 -6.33 4.83
C VAL A 282 18.44 -6.59 5.31
N ARG A 283 17.42 -6.30 4.50
CA ARG A 283 16.01 -6.57 4.85
C ARG A 283 15.77 -8.05 5.11
N SER A 284 16.39 -8.94 4.33
CA SER A 284 16.28 -10.38 4.56
C SER A 284 16.84 -10.81 5.91
N ARG A 285 17.94 -10.22 6.36
CA ARG A 285 18.52 -10.51 7.68
C ARG A 285 17.63 -9.98 8.80
N THR A 286 17.04 -8.80 8.64
CA THR A 286 16.20 -8.17 9.68
C THR A 286 14.81 -8.80 9.79
N THR A 287 14.17 -9.11 8.67
CA THR A 287 12.77 -9.57 8.64
C THR A 287 12.62 -11.06 8.39
N GLY A 288 13.73 -11.80 8.24
CA GLY A 288 13.75 -13.22 7.85
C GLY A 288 13.37 -13.50 6.38
N ARG A 289 12.83 -12.51 5.65
CA ARG A 289 12.27 -12.72 4.31
C ARG A 289 13.32 -12.52 3.23
N VAL A 290 13.73 -13.59 2.56
CA VAL A 290 14.63 -13.53 1.41
C VAL A 290 13.89 -13.04 0.17
N VAL A 291 14.52 -12.15 -0.59
CA VAL A 291 14.06 -11.73 -1.91
C VAL A 291 14.81 -12.56 -2.95
N PRO A 292 14.12 -13.30 -3.84
CA PRO A 292 14.78 -14.01 -4.94
C PRO A 292 15.60 -13.04 -5.80
N ARG A 293 16.80 -13.47 -6.22
CA ARG A 293 17.73 -12.68 -7.04
C ARG A 293 17.36 -12.67 -8.52
#